data_AF-A0A023FVJ6-F1
#
_entry.id   AF-A0A023FVJ6-F1
#
_cell.length_a   1.000
_cell.length_b   1.000
_cell.length_c   1.000
_cell.angle_alpha   90.00
_cell.angle_beta   90.00
_cell.angle_gamma   90.00
#
_symmetry.space_group_name_H-M   'P 1'
#
loop_
_entity.id
_entity.type
_entity.pdbx_description
1 polymer ?
#
loop_
_entity_poly.entity_id
_entity_poly.type
_entity_poly.pdbx_seq_one_letter_code
_entity_poly.pdbx_strand_id
1 'polypeptide(L)'
;MWLLPRRRGLVVKVLLVVPVTWLVITLLLTYTDRVQTPPSRVAYEPGGAQQQQQQQQGQPQQQKQQLEEQRRPQLAPQVDESAKKDQDLSPDKHKGDGDMQPIAPLARRRANREKALSKEEEKNEVDHAQAPVGVLVPPQNPDGPGEMGRPVVLKGLTKEQEEKVKQGWDRNAFNQYISDMISLHRSLPDVRDSECKDERYLKDLPSTSVIVCFHNEAWSVLLRTVHSIIDRSPPKLLHEIILVDDYSDMPHLKQKLEDYVAHFPRRE
;
A
#
# COMPACT_ATOMS: atom_id res chain seq x y z
N MET A 1 10.13 79.36 -34.57
CA MET A 1 10.51 78.72 -33.29
C MET A 1 9.55 77.55 -33.06
N TRP A 2 10.05 76.34 -33.23
CA TRP A 2 9.32 75.09 -32.98
C TRP A 2 9.03 74.90 -31.48
N LEU A 3 7.92 74.23 -31.16
CA LEU A 3 7.74 73.16 -30.16
C LEU A 3 6.35 73.24 -29.50
N LEU A 4 5.40 72.46 -30.02
CA LEU A 4 4.20 72.04 -29.28
C LEU A 4 4.04 70.52 -29.37
N PRO A 5 3.68 69.83 -28.26
CA PRO A 5 4.22 68.51 -27.94
C PRO A 5 3.18 67.38 -27.99
N ARG A 6 3.60 66.23 -28.50
CA ARG A 6 3.34 64.83 -28.10
C ARG A 6 2.12 64.50 -27.18
N ARG A 7 0.90 64.97 -27.45
CA ARG A 7 -0.30 64.64 -26.62
C ARG A 7 -1.07 63.37 -27.02
N ARG A 8 -0.88 62.81 -28.23
CA ARG A 8 -1.59 61.59 -28.67
C ARG A 8 -1.07 60.29 -28.04
N GLY A 9 0.16 60.27 -27.56
CA GLY A 9 0.75 59.07 -26.94
C GLY A 9 0.35 58.86 -25.48
N LEU A 10 -0.02 59.91 -24.74
CA LEU A 10 -0.37 59.77 -23.32
C LEU A 10 -1.73 59.10 -23.14
N VAL A 11 -2.73 59.51 -23.92
CA VAL A 11 -4.09 58.95 -23.84
C VAL A 11 -4.10 57.48 -24.24
N VAL A 12 -3.39 57.11 -25.30
CA VAL A 12 -3.27 55.71 -25.74
C VAL A 12 -2.49 54.87 -24.71
N LYS A 13 -1.44 55.42 -24.10
CA LYS A 13 -0.71 54.74 -23.02
C LYS A 13 -1.59 54.55 -21.80
N VAL A 14 -2.39 55.52 -21.40
CA VAL A 14 -3.32 55.36 -20.27
C VAL A 14 -4.39 54.32 -20.60
N LEU A 15 -4.97 54.36 -21.81
CA LEU A 15 -6.01 53.40 -22.22
C LEU A 15 -5.50 51.96 -22.38
N LEU A 16 -4.21 51.74 -22.66
CA LEU A 16 -3.64 50.38 -22.72
C LEU A 16 -2.99 49.93 -21.41
N VAL A 17 -2.30 50.82 -20.69
CA VAL A 17 -1.56 50.45 -19.48
C VAL A 17 -2.53 50.20 -18.33
N VAL A 18 -3.58 51.01 -18.15
CA VAL A 18 -4.54 50.83 -17.04
C VAL A 18 -5.26 49.48 -17.05
N PRO A 19 -5.84 48.99 -18.17
CA PRO A 19 -6.48 47.67 -18.18
C PRO A 19 -5.46 46.53 -18.05
N VAL A 20 -4.26 46.68 -18.61
CA VAL A 20 -3.20 45.64 -18.49
C VAL A 20 -2.69 45.56 -17.05
N THR A 21 -2.45 46.69 -16.39
CA THR A 21 -2.03 46.69 -14.98
C THR A 21 -3.14 46.18 -14.07
N TRP A 22 -4.41 46.52 -14.35
CA TRP A 22 -5.55 45.94 -13.63
C TRP A 22 -5.60 44.42 -13.77
N LEU A 23 -5.45 43.90 -14.99
CA LEU A 23 -5.47 42.46 -15.26
C LEU A 23 -4.32 41.73 -14.57
N VAL A 24 -3.10 42.28 -14.60
CA VAL A 24 -1.93 41.71 -13.91
C VAL A 24 -2.11 41.73 -12.40
N ILE A 25 -2.66 42.82 -11.82
CA ILE A 25 -2.94 42.90 -10.38
C ILE A 25 -4.01 41.88 -9.99
N THR A 26 -5.11 41.75 -10.75
CA THR A 26 -6.13 40.73 -10.47
C THR A 26 -5.58 39.32 -10.57
N LEU A 27 -4.68 39.05 -11.53
CA LEU A 27 -4.06 37.74 -11.70
C LEU A 27 -3.09 37.43 -10.55
N LEU A 28 -2.35 38.42 -10.06
CA LEU A 28 -1.49 38.25 -8.88
C LEU A 28 -2.30 38.04 -7.60
N LEU A 29 -3.36 38.83 -7.38
CA LEU A 29 -4.23 38.68 -6.20
C LEU A 29 -4.92 37.31 -6.18
N THR A 30 -5.45 36.86 -7.33
CA THR A 30 -6.08 35.53 -7.43
C THR A 30 -5.08 34.38 -7.33
N TYR A 31 -3.85 34.57 -7.81
CA TYR A 31 -2.78 33.59 -7.65
C TYR A 31 -2.33 33.47 -6.19
N THR A 32 -2.14 34.58 -5.47
CA THR A 32 -1.77 34.54 -4.05
C THR A 32 -2.86 33.91 -3.18
N ASP A 33 -4.13 34.13 -3.51
CA ASP A 33 -5.25 33.51 -2.77
C ASP A 33 -5.26 31.97 -2.91
N ARG A 34 -4.89 31.45 -4.09
CA ARG A 34 -4.75 30.01 -4.34
C ARG A 34 -3.58 29.36 -3.61
N VAL A 35 -2.58 30.14 -3.18
CA VAL A 35 -1.38 29.63 -2.47
C VAL A 35 -1.56 29.68 -0.95
N GLN A 36 -2.40 30.57 -0.42
CA GLN A 36 -2.52 30.81 1.02
C GLN A 36 -3.66 30.05 1.71
N THR A 37 -4.60 29.41 1.00
CA THR A 37 -5.71 28.66 1.64
C THR A 37 -5.53 27.14 1.53
N PRO A 38 -5.03 26.45 2.57
CA PRO A 38 -5.34 25.02 2.76
C PRO A 38 -6.85 24.87 3.03
N PRO A 39 -7.49 23.75 2.65
CA PRO A 39 -8.94 23.59 2.79
C PRO A 39 -9.29 23.60 4.29
N SER A 40 -9.79 24.74 4.75
CA SER A 40 -10.30 24.88 6.11
C SER A 40 -11.68 24.26 6.17
N ARG A 41 -11.80 23.35 7.13
CA ARG A 41 -12.95 22.56 7.54
C ARG A 41 -14.28 23.31 7.37
N VAL A 42 -15.23 22.64 6.72
CA VAL A 42 -16.66 22.99 6.77
C VAL A 42 -17.08 23.03 8.24
N ALA A 43 -17.42 24.22 8.72
CA ALA A 43 -18.06 24.40 10.01
C ALA A 43 -19.51 23.90 9.91
N TYR A 44 -19.88 23.00 10.81
CA TYR A 44 -21.23 22.48 10.95
C TYR A 44 -22.04 23.47 11.80
N GLU A 45 -23.04 24.13 11.21
CA GLU A 45 -24.11 24.79 11.98
C GLU A 45 -25.28 23.82 12.15
N PRO A 46 -25.88 23.69 13.35
CA PRO A 46 -26.98 22.78 13.58
C PRO A 46 -28.34 23.49 13.38
N GLY A 47 -29.18 22.89 12.54
CA GLY A 47 -30.64 23.04 12.64
C GLY A 47 -31.33 23.67 11.44
N GLY A 48 -32.09 22.86 10.70
CA GLY A 48 -33.14 23.38 9.82
C GLY A 48 -33.57 22.45 8.69
N ALA A 49 -34.76 21.89 8.85
CA ALA A 49 -35.68 21.43 7.81
C ALA A 49 -35.42 20.07 7.12
N GLN A 50 -36.10 19.07 7.67
CA GLN A 50 -36.77 18.03 6.90
C GLN A 50 -37.66 18.66 5.79
N GLN A 51 -37.88 17.86 4.74
CA GLN A 51 -38.80 18.05 3.61
C GLN A 51 -38.21 18.76 2.38
N GLN A 52 -37.50 17.99 1.56
CA GLN A 52 -37.90 17.85 0.15
C GLN A 52 -37.76 16.38 -0.26
N GLN A 53 -38.93 15.77 -0.41
CA GLN A 53 -39.19 14.40 -0.78
C GLN A 53 -38.77 14.10 -2.22
N GLN A 54 -38.39 12.83 -2.43
CA GLN A 54 -38.94 11.95 -3.46
C GLN A 54 -39.22 12.63 -4.82
N GLN A 55 -38.22 12.67 -5.69
CA GLN A 55 -38.43 12.61 -7.14
C GLN A 55 -37.11 12.27 -7.84
N GLN A 56 -36.78 10.97 -7.84
CA GLN A 56 -35.99 10.30 -8.89
C GLN A 56 -35.95 8.79 -8.60
N GLN A 57 -37.13 8.17 -8.62
CA GLN A 57 -37.25 6.75 -8.96
C GLN A 57 -37.49 6.68 -10.47
N GLY A 58 -36.46 6.29 -11.23
CA GLY A 58 -36.54 6.12 -12.67
C GLY A 58 -35.19 5.71 -13.29
N GLN A 59 -35.06 4.41 -13.60
CA GLN A 59 -34.04 3.74 -14.43
C GLN A 59 -32.59 3.56 -13.91
N PRO A 60 -32.28 2.47 -13.19
CA PRO A 60 -30.91 2.03 -12.91
C PRO A 60 -30.44 0.81 -13.73
N GLN A 61 -31.01 0.54 -14.91
CA GLN A 61 -30.62 -0.62 -15.73
C GLN A 61 -29.77 -0.27 -16.96
N GLN A 62 -30.03 0.84 -17.66
CA GLN A 62 -29.23 1.22 -18.84
C GLN A 62 -27.85 1.77 -18.49
N GLN A 63 -27.72 2.42 -17.33
CA GLN A 63 -26.44 3.03 -16.91
C GLN A 63 -25.43 2.00 -16.38
N LYS A 64 -25.89 0.83 -15.92
CA LYS A 64 -25.00 -0.29 -15.53
C LYS A 64 -24.38 -0.99 -16.74
N GLN A 65 -25.15 -1.15 -17.83
CA GLN A 65 -24.65 -1.79 -19.05
C GLN A 65 -23.55 -0.95 -19.74
N GLN A 66 -23.68 0.37 -19.74
CA GLN A 66 -22.66 1.27 -20.31
C GLN A 66 -21.35 1.28 -19.51
N LEU A 67 -21.42 1.09 -18.18
CA LEU A 67 -20.23 1.06 -17.33
C LEU A 67 -19.48 -0.29 -17.39
N GLU A 68 -20.18 -1.39 -17.66
CA GLU A 68 -19.57 -2.71 -17.86
C GLU A 68 -18.92 -2.85 -19.26
N GLU A 69 -19.48 -2.22 -20.29
CA GLU A 69 -18.93 -2.26 -21.64
C GLU A 69 -17.58 -1.51 -21.76
N GLN A 70 -17.37 -0.48 -20.95
CA GLN A 70 -16.08 0.23 -20.85
C GLN A 70 -15.01 -0.50 -20.04
N ARG A 71 -15.37 -1.56 -19.29
CA ARG A 71 -14.43 -2.29 -18.41
C ARG A 71 -13.93 -3.61 -19.01
N ARG A 72 -14.11 -3.83 -20.32
CA ARG A 72 -13.55 -4.99 -21.03
C ARG A 72 -12.14 -4.69 -21.53
N PRO A 73 -11.07 -5.35 -21.04
CA PRO A 73 -9.74 -5.21 -21.63
C PRO A 73 -9.72 -5.78 -23.05
N GLN A 74 -9.21 -5.00 -24.00
CA GLN A 74 -8.96 -5.44 -25.37
C GLN A 74 -7.81 -6.45 -25.38
N LEU A 75 -8.01 -7.53 -26.14
CA LEU A 75 -7.06 -8.60 -26.44
C LEU A 75 -5.69 -8.04 -26.85
N ALA A 76 -4.62 -8.52 -26.20
CA ALA A 76 -3.25 -8.33 -26.67
C ALA A 76 -3.02 -9.07 -28.02
N PRO A 77 -2.19 -8.55 -28.94
CA PRO A 77 -1.85 -9.24 -30.17
C PRO A 77 -0.99 -10.48 -29.91
N GLN A 78 -1.22 -11.51 -30.71
CA GLN A 78 -0.42 -12.74 -30.77
C GLN A 78 1.01 -12.42 -31.25
N VAL A 79 2.01 -13.02 -30.59
CA VAL A 79 3.36 -13.16 -31.17
C VAL A 79 3.62 -14.65 -31.30
N ASP A 80 3.77 -15.05 -32.55
CA ASP A 80 4.03 -16.41 -33.01
C ASP A 80 5.51 -16.77 -32.81
N GLU A 81 5.71 -18.08 -32.70
CA GLU A 81 6.91 -18.81 -32.37
C GLU A 81 7.90 -18.85 -33.56
N SER A 82 9.21 -18.65 -33.33
CA SER A 82 10.29 -19.40 -34.01
C SER A 82 11.71 -18.89 -33.73
N ALA A 83 12.66 -19.83 -33.86
CA ALA A 83 14.11 -19.67 -34.06
C ALA A 83 15.06 -19.76 -32.84
N LYS A 84 15.26 -21.02 -32.40
CA LYS A 84 16.55 -21.73 -32.33
C LYS A 84 17.86 -20.94 -32.65
N LYS A 85 18.81 -21.07 -31.71
CA LYS A 85 20.13 -21.75 -31.85
C LYS A 85 21.38 -20.92 -32.23
N ASP A 86 22.40 -21.13 -31.38
CA ASP A 86 23.86 -21.15 -31.60
C ASP A 86 24.74 -19.89 -31.56
N GLN A 87 25.82 -20.07 -30.77
CA GLN A 87 27.23 -19.74 -31.03
C GLN A 87 27.81 -18.38 -30.57
N ASP A 88 28.55 -18.48 -29.47
CA ASP A 88 30.03 -18.37 -29.40
C ASP A 88 30.70 -17.10 -29.94
N LEU A 89 31.33 -16.33 -29.04
CA LEU A 89 32.48 -15.45 -29.31
C LEU A 89 33.15 -15.07 -27.98
N SER A 90 34.35 -15.64 -27.75
CA SER A 90 35.38 -15.15 -26.81
C SER A 90 36.23 -14.05 -27.49
N PRO A 91 37.30 -13.49 -26.87
CA PRO A 91 37.46 -12.90 -25.54
C PRO A 91 38.09 -11.49 -25.60
N ASP A 92 37.70 -10.55 -24.72
CA ASP A 92 38.44 -9.29 -24.57
C ASP A 92 39.51 -9.37 -23.47
N LYS A 93 40.75 -9.14 -23.91
CA LYS A 93 41.95 -8.95 -23.11
C LYS A 93 41.91 -7.58 -22.45
N HIS A 94 42.08 -7.50 -21.14
CA HIS A 94 42.77 -6.37 -20.51
C HIS A 94 43.80 -6.85 -19.50
N LYS A 95 44.96 -6.18 -19.57
CA LYS A 95 46.24 -6.48 -18.92
C LYS A 95 46.43 -5.45 -17.79
N GLY A 96 46.81 -5.90 -16.61
CA GLY A 96 47.17 -5.04 -15.48
C GLY A 96 47.91 -5.84 -14.41
N ASP A 97 49.17 -5.47 -14.18
CA ASP A 97 50.16 -6.12 -13.34
C ASP A 97 49.83 -6.08 -11.83
N GLY A 98 50.28 -7.10 -11.08
CA GLY A 98 50.30 -7.08 -9.61
C GLY A 98 50.51 -8.45 -8.95
N ASP A 99 51.73 -8.69 -8.46
CA ASP A 99 52.20 -9.65 -7.43
C ASP A 99 51.66 -11.09 -7.36
N MET A 100 52.55 -12.03 -7.69
CA MET A 100 52.39 -13.48 -7.54
C MET A 100 52.54 -13.90 -6.07
N GLN A 101 51.45 -14.24 -5.39
CA GLN A 101 51.49 -15.07 -4.17
C GLN A 101 51.42 -16.56 -4.52
N PRO A 102 52.13 -17.46 -3.81
CA PRO A 102 52.17 -18.87 -4.16
C PRO A 102 50.77 -19.52 -4.08
N ILE A 103 50.39 -20.21 -5.14
CA ILE A 103 49.11 -20.91 -5.24
C ILE A 103 49.13 -22.11 -4.28
N ALA A 104 48.39 -22.03 -3.17
CA ALA A 104 48.17 -23.17 -2.29
C ALA A 104 47.49 -24.34 -3.08
N PRO A 105 47.83 -25.61 -2.80
CA PRO A 105 47.28 -26.76 -3.52
C PRO A 105 45.74 -26.72 -3.54
N LEU A 106 45.13 -27.12 -4.66
CA LEU A 106 43.66 -27.11 -4.84
C LEU A 106 42.91 -27.84 -3.71
N ALA A 107 43.52 -28.88 -3.13
CA ALA A 107 42.99 -29.60 -1.97
C ALA A 107 42.80 -28.70 -0.72
N ARG A 108 43.72 -27.75 -0.49
CA ARG A 108 43.68 -26.83 0.65
C ARG A 108 42.62 -25.74 0.47
N ARG A 109 42.36 -25.30 -0.76
CA ARG A 109 41.25 -24.38 -1.07
C ARG A 109 39.89 -25.03 -0.88
N ARG A 110 39.73 -26.31 -1.25
CA ARG A 110 38.50 -27.07 -0.98
C ARG A 110 38.24 -27.23 0.52
N ALA A 111 39.24 -27.65 1.28
CA ALA A 111 39.10 -27.80 2.73
C ALA A 111 38.77 -26.47 3.44
N ASN A 112 39.35 -25.36 2.98
CA ASN A 112 39.04 -24.03 3.53
C ASN A 112 37.63 -23.55 3.13
N ARG A 113 37.15 -23.91 1.93
CA ARG A 113 35.78 -23.60 1.48
C ARG A 113 34.75 -24.45 2.21
N GLU A 114 35.01 -25.73 2.44
CA GLU A 114 34.16 -26.63 3.24
C GLU A 114 34.12 -26.21 4.72
N LYS A 115 35.25 -25.73 5.27
CA LYS A 115 35.29 -25.09 6.60
C LYS A 115 34.57 -23.73 6.65
N ALA A 116 34.55 -22.97 5.56
CA ALA A 116 33.81 -21.71 5.49
C ALA A 116 32.30 -21.95 5.36
N LEU A 117 31.88 -22.94 4.55
CA LEU A 117 30.47 -23.33 4.44
C LEU A 117 29.93 -23.89 5.75
N SER A 118 30.65 -24.80 6.42
CA SER A 118 30.22 -25.32 7.74
C SER A 118 30.16 -24.23 8.82
N LYS A 119 31.03 -23.21 8.73
CA LYS A 119 31.03 -22.06 9.65
C LYS A 119 29.98 -21.00 9.30
N GLU A 120 29.49 -20.95 8.06
CA GLU A 120 28.34 -20.14 7.64
C GLU A 120 27.02 -20.84 7.99
N GLU A 121 26.94 -22.18 7.87
CA GLU A 121 25.80 -22.97 8.32
C GLU A 121 25.62 -22.89 9.85
N GLU A 122 26.70 -22.96 10.63
CA GLU A 122 26.66 -22.81 12.10
C GLU A 122 26.38 -21.36 12.56
N LYS A 123 26.63 -20.35 11.71
CA LYS A 123 26.31 -18.94 11.99
C LYS A 123 24.87 -18.57 11.65
N ASN A 124 24.24 -19.27 10.73
CA ASN A 124 22.83 -19.05 10.37
C ASN A 124 21.85 -19.71 11.35
N GLU A 125 22.35 -20.50 12.30
CA GLU A 125 21.53 -21.16 13.34
C GLU A 125 21.40 -20.33 14.64
N VAL A 126 22.01 -19.13 14.71
CA VAL A 126 21.98 -18.27 15.91
C VAL A 126 21.67 -16.82 15.54
N ASP A 127 20.45 -16.57 15.03
CA ASP A 127 19.84 -15.23 15.11
C ASP A 127 18.29 -15.26 15.13
N HIS A 128 17.71 -16.34 15.64
CA HIS A 128 16.33 -16.32 16.15
C HIS A 128 16.35 -15.94 17.62
N ALA A 129 16.58 -14.65 17.88
CA ALA A 129 16.32 -14.07 19.19
C ALA A 129 14.88 -14.38 19.61
N GLN A 130 14.76 -14.95 20.81
CA GLN A 130 13.55 -15.52 21.39
C GLN A 130 12.27 -14.68 21.15
N ALA A 131 11.34 -15.24 20.37
CA ALA A 131 9.93 -14.90 20.51
C ALA A 131 9.43 -15.39 21.89
N PRO A 132 8.60 -14.62 22.61
CA PRO A 132 8.06 -15.07 23.89
C PRO A 132 7.16 -16.30 23.68
N VAL A 133 7.35 -17.24 24.60
CA VAL A 133 6.65 -18.51 24.84
C VAL A 133 5.18 -18.53 24.39
N GLY A 134 4.80 -19.51 23.54
CA GLY A 134 3.46 -20.11 23.61
C GLY A 134 2.67 -20.33 22.32
N VAL A 135 3.08 -19.85 21.15
CA VAL A 135 2.40 -20.17 19.89
C VAL A 135 3.45 -20.40 18.82
N LEU A 136 3.63 -21.65 18.38
CA LEU A 136 4.31 -21.91 17.13
C LEU A 136 3.51 -21.17 16.06
N VAL A 137 4.04 -20.07 15.53
CA VAL A 137 3.47 -19.42 14.34
C VAL A 137 3.44 -20.52 13.28
N PRO A 138 2.25 -20.93 12.78
CA PRO A 138 2.18 -21.97 11.77
C PRO A 138 3.12 -21.61 10.62
N PRO A 139 3.86 -22.57 10.06
CA PRO A 139 4.80 -22.28 8.98
C PRO A 139 4.06 -21.52 7.88
N GLN A 140 4.53 -20.31 7.59
CA GLN A 140 3.95 -19.50 6.52
C GLN A 140 4.11 -20.29 5.23
N ASN A 141 2.99 -20.66 4.61
CA ASN A 141 3.03 -21.33 3.31
C ASN A 141 3.42 -20.26 2.27
N PRO A 142 4.64 -20.30 1.69
CA PRO A 142 5.08 -19.30 0.72
C PRO A 142 4.22 -19.31 -0.55
N ASP A 143 3.52 -20.42 -0.82
CA ASP A 143 2.59 -20.60 -1.93
C ASP A 143 1.12 -20.51 -1.51
N GLY A 144 0.86 -19.95 -0.32
CA GLY A 144 -0.48 -19.69 0.16
C GLY A 144 -1.27 -18.69 -0.73
N PRO A 145 -2.60 -18.77 -0.74
CA PRO A 145 -3.44 -17.81 -1.45
C PRO A 145 -3.19 -16.39 -0.91
N GLY A 146 -2.92 -15.45 -1.82
CA GLY A 146 -2.71 -14.04 -1.46
C GLY A 146 -1.32 -13.71 -0.89
N GLU A 147 -0.42 -14.70 -0.82
CA GLU A 147 0.94 -14.51 -0.32
C GLU A 147 1.73 -13.58 -1.25
N MET A 148 2.56 -12.71 -0.67
CA MET A 148 3.24 -11.62 -1.38
C MET A 148 2.28 -10.66 -2.10
N GLY A 149 1.02 -10.57 -1.66
CA GLY A 149 0.00 -9.72 -2.28
C GLY A 149 -0.44 -10.19 -3.67
N ARG A 150 -0.16 -11.45 -4.04
CA ARG A 150 -0.55 -12.02 -5.33
C ARG A 150 -2.09 -12.09 -5.46
N PRO A 151 -2.67 -11.84 -6.64
CA PRO A 151 -4.09 -11.97 -6.84
C PRO A 151 -4.54 -13.44 -6.69
N VAL A 152 -5.66 -13.65 -6.01
CA VAL A 152 -6.30 -14.96 -5.90
C VAL A 152 -7.44 -15.02 -6.91
N VAL A 153 -7.32 -15.91 -7.90
CA VAL A 153 -8.36 -16.12 -8.92
C VAL A 153 -9.08 -17.44 -8.63
N LEU A 154 -10.37 -17.35 -8.40
CA LEU A 154 -11.23 -18.52 -8.19
C LEU A 154 -11.55 -19.16 -9.55
N LYS A 155 -11.31 -20.46 -9.71
CA LYS A 155 -11.64 -21.23 -10.91
C LYS A 155 -12.41 -22.49 -10.53
N GLY A 156 -13.45 -22.82 -11.29
CA GLY A 156 -14.22 -24.06 -11.11
C GLY A 156 -14.91 -24.15 -9.75
N LEU A 157 -15.59 -23.09 -9.32
CA LEU A 157 -16.32 -23.08 -8.07
C LEU A 157 -17.53 -24.03 -8.12
N THR A 158 -17.81 -24.67 -7.00
CA THR A 158 -19.12 -25.33 -6.82
C THR A 158 -20.20 -24.28 -6.60
N LYS A 159 -21.47 -24.63 -6.88
CA LYS A 159 -22.61 -23.73 -6.62
C LYS A 159 -22.65 -23.21 -5.17
N GLU A 160 -22.30 -24.07 -4.21
CA GLU A 160 -22.23 -23.69 -2.79
C GLU A 160 -21.15 -22.63 -2.52
N GLN A 161 -19.99 -22.74 -3.18
CA GLN A 161 -18.93 -21.75 -3.04
C GLN A 161 -19.29 -20.43 -3.73
N GLU A 162 -19.95 -20.46 -4.88
CA GLU A 162 -20.46 -19.27 -5.55
C GLU A 162 -21.47 -18.52 -4.67
N GLU A 163 -22.36 -19.24 -3.98
CA GLU A 163 -23.28 -18.66 -3.02
C GLU A 163 -22.54 -18.01 -1.84
N LYS A 164 -21.50 -18.65 -1.29
CA LYS A 164 -20.66 -18.05 -0.23
C LYS A 164 -19.93 -16.80 -0.71
N VAL A 165 -19.38 -16.82 -1.92
CA VAL A 165 -18.74 -15.64 -2.54
C VAL A 165 -19.76 -14.52 -2.64
N LYS A 166 -20.96 -14.79 -3.19
CA LYS A 166 -22.04 -13.80 -3.31
C LYS A 166 -22.46 -13.24 -1.95
N GLN A 167 -22.69 -14.10 -0.96
CA GLN A 167 -23.04 -13.66 0.40
C GLN A 167 -21.96 -12.78 1.03
N GLY A 168 -20.68 -13.10 0.80
CA GLY A 168 -19.56 -12.29 1.27
C GLY A 168 -19.56 -10.87 0.68
N TRP A 169 -19.83 -10.77 -0.64
CA TRP A 169 -19.99 -9.49 -1.33
C TRP A 169 -21.21 -8.71 -0.84
N ASP A 170 -22.36 -9.38 -0.68
CA ASP A 170 -23.60 -8.74 -0.24
C ASP A 170 -23.48 -8.17 1.19
N ARG A 171 -22.71 -8.84 2.07
CA ARG A 171 -22.52 -8.42 3.46
C ARG A 171 -21.46 -7.34 3.67
N ASN A 172 -20.32 -7.43 2.98
CA ASN A 172 -19.16 -6.59 3.27
C ASN A 172 -18.71 -5.71 2.08
N ALA A 173 -19.38 -5.79 0.93
CA ALA A 173 -19.00 -5.10 -0.31
C ALA A 173 -17.59 -5.45 -0.86
N PHE A 174 -16.98 -6.54 -0.39
CA PHE A 174 -15.76 -7.14 -0.91
C PHE A 174 -15.83 -8.67 -0.87
N ASN A 175 -14.86 -9.33 -1.50
CA ASN A 175 -14.80 -10.80 -1.52
C ASN A 175 -14.31 -11.38 -0.17
N GLN A 176 -15.21 -11.48 0.80
CA GLN A 176 -14.92 -12.08 2.09
C GLN A 176 -14.43 -13.52 1.95
N TYR A 177 -14.99 -14.30 1.03
CA TYR A 177 -14.59 -15.70 0.81
C TYR A 177 -13.09 -15.82 0.47
N ILE A 178 -12.57 -14.95 -0.40
CA ILE A 178 -11.12 -14.88 -0.66
C ILE A 178 -10.37 -14.41 0.58
N SER A 179 -10.86 -13.39 1.28
CA SER A 179 -10.21 -12.93 2.52
C SER A 179 -10.09 -14.05 3.55
N ASP A 180 -11.09 -14.92 3.69
CA ASP A 180 -11.07 -16.02 4.66
C ASP A 180 -10.06 -17.12 4.27
N MET A 181 -9.72 -17.26 2.99
CA MET A 181 -8.67 -18.18 2.54
C MET A 181 -7.25 -17.62 2.72
N ILE A 182 -7.10 -16.29 2.66
CA ILE A 182 -5.78 -15.64 2.78
C ILE A 182 -5.33 -15.66 4.24
N SER A 183 -4.06 -16.00 4.47
CA SER A 183 -3.46 -16.00 5.81
C SER A 183 -3.67 -14.68 6.57
N LEU A 184 -3.83 -14.78 7.89
CA LEU A 184 -3.80 -13.62 8.79
C LEU A 184 -2.41 -12.99 8.88
N HIS A 185 -1.36 -13.77 8.64
CA HIS A 185 0.06 -13.36 8.68
C HIS A 185 0.71 -13.34 7.29
N ARG A 186 -0.03 -12.92 6.25
CA ARG A 186 0.53 -12.87 4.89
C ARG A 186 1.67 -11.86 4.79
N SER A 187 2.73 -12.19 4.06
CA SER A 187 3.79 -11.24 3.73
C SER A 187 3.39 -10.36 2.54
N LEU A 188 3.98 -9.15 2.47
CA LEU A 188 3.83 -8.25 1.35
C LEU A 188 5.21 -7.84 0.84
N PRO A 189 5.40 -7.64 -0.48
CA PRO A 189 6.64 -7.13 -1.03
C PRO A 189 6.88 -5.69 -0.57
N ASP A 190 8.16 -5.33 -0.39
CA ASP A 190 8.55 -3.96 -0.10
C ASP A 190 8.69 -3.13 -1.39
N VAL A 191 7.59 -2.46 -1.75
CA VAL A 191 7.46 -1.61 -2.94
C VAL A 191 7.87 -0.15 -2.69
N ARG A 192 8.43 0.17 -1.51
CA ARG A 192 8.89 1.53 -1.19
C ARG A 192 10.07 1.92 -2.09
N ASP A 193 10.19 3.23 -2.34
CA ASP A 193 11.34 3.81 -3.01
C ASP A 193 12.64 3.53 -2.23
N SER A 194 13.78 3.49 -2.93
CA SER A 194 15.10 3.32 -2.31
C SER A 194 15.38 4.33 -1.21
N GLU A 195 14.98 5.60 -1.39
CA GLU A 195 15.23 6.64 -0.38
C GLU A 195 14.52 6.31 0.94
N CYS A 196 13.27 5.84 0.89
CA CYS A 196 12.51 5.42 2.07
C CYS A 196 13.11 4.20 2.80
N LYS A 197 13.94 3.40 2.12
CA LYS A 197 14.62 2.24 2.71
C LYS A 197 15.88 2.65 3.47
N ASP A 198 16.51 3.72 3.02
CA ASP A 198 17.75 4.25 3.60
C ASP A 198 17.52 5.32 4.68
N GLU A 199 16.27 5.76 4.87
CA GLU A 199 15.87 6.69 5.92
C GLU A 199 16.28 6.21 7.31
N ARG A 200 16.85 7.12 8.10
CA ARG A 200 17.33 6.85 9.46
C ARG A 200 16.49 7.60 10.47
N TYR A 201 15.93 6.85 11.41
CA TYR A 201 15.13 7.41 12.49
C TYR A 201 15.96 7.62 13.77
N LEU A 202 15.52 8.56 14.60
CA LEU A 202 16.07 8.75 15.93
C LEU A 202 15.88 7.48 16.78
N LYS A 203 16.78 7.25 17.74
CA LYS A 203 16.70 6.08 18.63
C LYS A 203 15.49 6.16 19.56
N ASP A 204 15.25 7.37 20.07
CA ASP A 204 14.25 7.68 21.08
C ASP A 204 13.03 8.31 20.40
N LEU A 205 12.18 7.44 19.85
CA LEU A 205 10.88 7.82 19.32
C LEU A 205 9.81 7.58 20.38
N PRO A 206 8.76 8.42 20.43
CA PRO A 206 7.64 8.21 21.34
C PRO A 206 6.90 6.91 20.99
N SER A 207 6.38 6.23 22.01
CA SER A 207 5.46 5.12 21.82
C SER A 207 4.09 5.62 21.36
N THR A 208 3.35 4.79 20.64
CA THR A 208 2.03 5.08 20.09
C THR A 208 1.01 4.02 20.49
N SER A 209 -0.22 4.46 20.74
CA SER A 209 -1.39 3.60 20.88
C SER A 209 -2.14 3.56 19.56
N VAL A 210 -2.42 2.37 19.04
CA VAL A 210 -3.15 2.22 17.77
C VAL A 210 -4.61 1.96 18.07
N ILE A 211 -5.50 2.83 17.61
CA ILE A 211 -6.95 2.70 17.80
C ILE A 211 -7.56 2.18 16.50
N VAL A 212 -8.27 1.05 16.58
CA VAL A 212 -8.98 0.44 15.46
C VAL A 212 -10.46 0.40 15.80
N CYS A 213 -11.23 1.31 15.19
CA CYS A 213 -12.69 1.28 15.28
C CYS A 213 -13.24 0.34 14.22
N PHE A 214 -14.20 -0.52 14.59
CA PHE A 214 -14.84 -1.44 13.66
C PHE A 214 -16.35 -1.55 13.92
N HIS A 215 -17.10 -1.80 12.87
CA HIS A 215 -18.53 -2.08 12.92
C HIS A 215 -18.84 -3.20 11.92
N ASN A 216 -19.34 -4.35 12.39
CA ASN A 216 -19.74 -5.47 11.54
C ASN A 216 -18.63 -5.94 10.56
N GLU A 217 -17.36 -5.84 10.97
CA GLU A 217 -16.20 -6.22 10.16
C GLU A 217 -16.07 -7.74 10.01
N ALA A 218 -15.57 -8.18 8.84
CA ALA A 218 -15.29 -9.59 8.62
C ALA A 218 -14.14 -10.07 9.51
N TRP A 219 -14.30 -11.24 10.13
CA TRP A 219 -13.32 -11.81 11.08
C TRP A 219 -11.90 -11.86 10.51
N SER A 220 -11.73 -12.34 9.27
CA SER A 220 -10.42 -12.45 8.62
C SER A 220 -9.77 -11.08 8.36
N VAL A 221 -10.57 -10.05 8.10
CA VAL A 221 -10.06 -8.70 7.82
C VAL A 221 -9.63 -8.03 9.12
N LEU A 222 -10.50 -8.02 10.14
CA LEU A 222 -10.19 -7.44 11.44
C LEU A 222 -8.92 -8.04 12.03
N LEU A 223 -8.83 -9.37 12.09
CA LEU A 223 -7.66 -10.03 12.68
C LEU A 223 -6.40 -9.84 11.83
N ARG A 224 -6.49 -9.80 10.50
CA ARG A 224 -5.34 -9.50 9.66
C ARG A 224 -4.82 -8.09 9.89
N THR A 225 -5.71 -7.13 10.17
CA THR A 225 -5.30 -5.78 10.59
C THR A 225 -4.54 -5.81 11.92
N VAL A 226 -5.08 -6.49 12.94
CA VAL A 226 -4.43 -6.62 14.25
C VAL A 226 -3.05 -7.28 14.13
N HIS A 227 -2.97 -8.43 13.47
CA HIS A 227 -1.69 -9.12 13.26
C HIS A 227 -0.72 -8.31 12.42
N SER A 228 -1.19 -7.60 11.38
CA SER A 228 -0.32 -6.72 10.61
C SER A 228 0.24 -5.56 11.44
N ILE A 229 -0.51 -5.04 12.42
CA ILE A 229 0.00 -4.00 13.34
C ILE A 229 1.10 -4.61 14.22
N ILE A 230 0.84 -5.78 14.81
CA ILE A 230 1.79 -6.47 15.69
C ILE A 230 3.09 -6.83 14.94
N ASP A 231 2.95 -7.44 13.76
CA ASP A 231 4.08 -8.00 13.00
C ASP A 231 4.94 -6.92 12.33
N ARG A 232 4.38 -5.73 12.05
CA ARG A 232 5.08 -4.66 11.31
C ARG A 232 5.43 -3.43 12.13
N SER A 233 4.96 -3.34 13.38
CA SER A 233 5.31 -2.24 14.27
C SER A 233 6.50 -2.62 15.15
N PRO A 234 7.55 -1.78 15.26
CA PRO A 234 8.64 -2.04 16.18
C PRO A 234 8.11 -2.18 17.63
N PRO A 235 8.43 -3.26 18.37
CA PRO A 235 7.83 -3.54 19.68
C PRO A 235 8.02 -2.43 20.72
N LYS A 236 9.13 -1.68 20.64
CA LYS A 236 9.40 -0.54 21.53
C LYS A 236 8.49 0.67 21.28
N LEU A 237 7.91 0.78 20.09
CA LEU A 237 7.06 1.91 19.69
C LEU A 237 5.59 1.61 19.84
N LEU A 238 5.19 0.33 19.83
CA LEU A 238 3.79 -0.05 20.03
C LEU A 238 3.50 -0.15 21.53
N HIS A 239 2.70 0.80 22.04
CA HIS A 239 2.26 0.81 23.43
C HIS A 239 1.13 -0.21 23.63
N GLU A 240 0.05 -0.04 22.88
CA GLU A 240 -1.15 -0.86 22.95
C GLU A 240 -1.94 -0.80 21.62
N ILE A 241 -2.87 -1.73 21.45
CA ILE A 241 -3.87 -1.71 20.38
C ILE A 241 -5.25 -1.67 21.04
N ILE A 242 -6.01 -0.61 20.77
CA ILE A 242 -7.36 -0.42 21.32
C ILE A 242 -8.35 -0.77 20.21
N LEU A 243 -9.06 -1.88 20.39
CA LEU A 243 -10.16 -2.28 19.51
C LEU A 243 -11.45 -1.65 20.03
N VAL A 244 -12.08 -0.80 19.23
CA VAL A 244 -13.32 -0.09 19.58
C VAL A 244 -14.45 -0.65 18.73
N ASP A 245 -15.35 -1.40 19.36
CA ASP A 245 -16.57 -1.89 18.72
C ASP A 245 -17.62 -0.77 18.67
N ASP A 246 -17.94 -0.30 17.47
CA ASP A 246 -19.03 0.65 17.23
C ASP A 246 -20.36 -0.10 17.10
N TYR A 247 -20.74 -0.83 18.16
CA TYR A 247 -22.01 -1.54 18.29
C TYR A 247 -22.28 -2.57 17.18
N SER A 248 -21.36 -3.53 17.00
CA SER A 248 -21.51 -4.62 16.04
C SER A 248 -22.59 -5.63 16.44
N ASP A 249 -23.35 -6.11 15.45
CA ASP A 249 -24.39 -7.12 15.62
C ASP A 249 -23.86 -8.54 15.46
N MET A 250 -22.76 -8.72 14.71
CA MET A 250 -22.23 -10.03 14.34
C MET A 250 -21.71 -10.82 15.57
N PRO A 251 -22.16 -12.08 15.77
CA PRO A 251 -21.77 -12.86 16.96
C PRO A 251 -20.27 -13.11 17.12
N HIS A 252 -19.52 -13.19 16.01
CA HIS A 252 -18.07 -13.41 16.06
C HIS A 252 -17.28 -12.22 16.60
N LEU A 253 -17.87 -11.02 16.64
CA LEU A 253 -17.22 -9.81 17.15
C LEU A 253 -17.41 -9.60 18.65
N LYS A 254 -18.16 -10.47 19.32
CA LYS A 254 -18.45 -10.41 20.75
C LYS A 254 -17.48 -11.32 21.51
N GLN A 255 -18.00 -12.24 22.32
CA GLN A 255 -17.20 -13.16 23.14
C GLN A 255 -16.06 -13.84 22.38
N LYS A 256 -16.31 -14.29 21.14
CA LYS A 256 -15.28 -14.96 20.35
C LYS A 256 -14.05 -14.05 20.08
N LEU A 257 -14.27 -12.76 19.86
CA LEU A 257 -13.18 -11.80 19.66
C LEU A 257 -12.43 -11.58 20.97
N GLU A 258 -13.15 -11.39 22.08
CA GLU A 258 -12.56 -11.23 23.42
C GLU A 258 -11.68 -12.44 23.78
N ASP A 259 -12.20 -13.65 23.60
CA ASP A 259 -11.48 -14.90 23.87
C ASP A 259 -10.23 -15.01 22.98
N TYR A 260 -10.33 -14.63 21.71
CA TYR A 260 -9.19 -14.66 20.80
C TYR A 260 -8.10 -13.69 21.27
N VAL A 261 -8.45 -12.44 21.57
CA VAL A 261 -7.46 -11.41 21.92
C VAL A 261 -6.92 -11.56 23.34
N ALA A 262 -7.61 -12.28 24.22
CA ALA A 262 -7.15 -12.55 25.59
C ALA A 262 -5.80 -13.30 25.65
N HIS A 263 -5.41 -13.98 24.57
CA HIS A 263 -4.13 -14.67 24.47
C HIS A 263 -2.94 -13.73 24.20
N PHE A 264 -3.19 -12.47 23.80
CA PHE A 264 -2.11 -11.50 23.60
C PHE A 264 -1.62 -10.94 24.93
N PRO A 265 -0.32 -10.61 25.04
CA PRO A 265 0.24 -10.02 26.25
C PRO A 265 -0.43 -8.68 26.55
N ARG A 266 -1.05 -8.56 27.72
CA ARG A 266 -1.53 -7.29 28.26
C ARG A 266 -0.39 -6.64 29.04
N ARG A 267 -0.08 -5.39 28.71
CA ARG A 267 0.82 -4.57 29.52
C ARG A 267 -0.04 -3.94 30.61
N GLU A 268 0.27 -4.24 31.88
CA GLU A 268 -0.37 -3.63 33.06
C GLU A 268 0.04 -2.17 33.25
#